data_AF-A0A932F8B0-F1
#
_entry.id   AF-A0A932F8B0-F1
#
_cell.length_a   1.000
_cell.length_b   1.000
_cell.length_c   1.000
_cell.angle_alpha   90.00
_cell.angle_beta   90.00
_cell.angle_gamma   90.00
#
_symmetry.space_group_name_H-M   'P 1'
#
loop_
_entity.id
_entity.type
_entity.pdbx_description
1 polymer ?
#
loop_
_entity_poly.entity_id
_entity_poly.type
_entity_poly.pdbx_seq_one_letter_code
_entity_poly.pdbx_strand_id
1 'polypeptide(L)'
;MRRLQVSQDRRLTYRDMAQMAGTSERTMAEWMRGATSPMAMGGLLNLMSALEANDAIEVLTLWRKTATQDPTSAETAQETHK
;
A
#
# COMPACT_ATOMS: atom_id res chain seq x y z
N MET A 1 -4.27 19.62 -3.40
CA MET A 1 -3.95 18.19 -3.17
C MET A 1 -3.92 17.46 -4.49
N ARG A 2 -2.75 16.97 -4.92
CA ARG A 2 -2.60 16.21 -6.16
C ARG A 2 -3.06 14.77 -5.87
N ARG A 3 -4.21 14.37 -6.41
CA ARG A 3 -4.69 12.97 -6.30
C ARG A 3 -3.77 12.10 -7.15
N LEU A 4 -3.30 10.99 -6.57
CA LEU A 4 -2.66 9.93 -7.35
C LEU A 4 -3.72 9.40 -8.33
N GLN A 5 -3.63 9.80 -9.60
CA GLN A 5 -4.35 9.13 -10.67
C GLN A 5 -3.64 7.80 -10.91
N VAL A 6 -4.12 6.77 -10.22
CA VAL A 6 -3.80 5.39 -10.63
C VAL A 6 -4.37 5.22 -12.04
N SER A 7 -3.60 4.61 -12.93
CA SER A 7 -3.85 4.46 -14.38
C SER A 7 -5.12 3.67 -14.75
N GLN A 8 -6.08 3.53 -13.83
CA GLN A 8 -7.41 2.99 -14.10
C GLN A 8 -8.36 4.17 -14.29
N ASP A 9 -9.04 4.22 -15.43
CA ASP A 9 -10.08 5.20 -15.77
C ASP A 9 -11.37 5.01 -14.94
N ARG A 10 -11.22 4.61 -13.68
CA ARG A 10 -12.29 4.33 -12.72
C ARG A 10 -11.94 4.92 -11.36
N ARG A 11 -12.95 5.42 -10.65
CA ARG A 11 -12.79 5.85 -9.26
C ARG A 11 -12.48 4.62 -8.39
N LEU A 12 -11.37 4.66 -7.66
CA LEU A 12 -11.04 3.64 -6.67
C LEU A 12 -11.91 3.86 -5.42
N THR A 13 -12.56 2.79 -4.97
CA THR A 13 -13.27 2.74 -3.68
C THR A 13 -12.28 2.54 -2.53
N TYR A 14 -12.71 2.76 -1.28
CA TYR A 14 -11.89 2.44 -0.11
C TYR A 14 -11.52 0.95 -0.07
N ARG A 15 -12.46 0.07 -0.46
CA ARG A 15 -12.20 -1.35 -0.63
C ARG A 15 -11.09 -1.64 -1.65
N ASP A 16 -11.12 -0.99 -2.82
CA ASP A 16 -10.08 -1.17 -3.85
C ASP A 16 -8.71 -0.74 -3.31
N MET A 17 -8.64 0.42 -2.67
CA MET A 17 -7.39 0.93 -2.10
C MET A 17 -6.88 0.03 -0.97
N ALA A 18 -7.76 -0.47 -0.11
CA ALA A 18 -7.40 -1.38 0.98
C ALA A 18 -6.81 -2.69 0.44
N GLN A 19 -7.44 -3.26 -0.60
CA GLN A 19 -6.93 -4.45 -1.27
C GLN A 19 -5.55 -4.20 -1.90
N MET A 20 -5.34 -3.06 -2.56
CA MET A 20 -4.05 -2.68 -3.12
C MET A 20 -2.96 -2.49 -2.06
N ALA A 21 -3.33 -2.01 -0.87
CA ALA A 21 -2.42 -1.77 0.24
C ALA A 21 -2.24 -3.00 1.16
N GLY A 22 -2.89 -4.13 0.87
CA GLY A 22 -2.82 -5.33 1.70
C GLY A 22 -3.40 -5.13 3.11
N THR A 23 -4.43 -4.30 3.26
CA THR A 23 -5.04 -3.95 4.55
C THR A 23 -6.57 -4.06 4.52
N SER A 24 -7.22 -3.84 5.66
CA SER A 24 -8.69 -3.82 5.76
C SER A 24 -9.28 -2.50 5.29
N GLU A 25 -10.51 -2.51 4.78
CA GLU A 25 -11.24 -1.29 4.39
C GLU A 25 -11.42 -0.31 5.56
N ARG A 26 -11.64 -0.85 6.78
CA ARG A 26 -11.68 -0.04 8.01
C ARG A 26 -10.35 0.65 8.26
N THR A 27 -9.24 -0.08 8.19
CA THR A 27 -7.88 0.48 8.37
C THR A 27 -7.61 1.57 7.34
N MET A 28 -7.95 1.33 6.08
CA MET A 28 -7.82 2.31 5.00
C MET A 28 -8.67 3.57 5.26
N ALA A 29 -9.91 3.41 5.72
CA ALA A 29 -10.78 4.56 6.06
C ALA A 29 -10.21 5.40 7.21
N GLU A 30 -9.63 4.76 8.24
CA GLU A 30 -8.97 5.44 9.36
C GLU A 30 -7.70 6.18 8.95
N TRP A 31 -6.90 5.60 8.05
CA TRP A 31 -5.75 6.27 7.45
C TRP A 31 -6.17 7.51 6.66
N MET A 32 -7.21 7.38 5.84
CA MET A 32 -7.75 8.50 5.03
C MET A 32 -8.38 9.60 5.88
N ARG A 33 -8.91 9.26 7.07
CA ARG A 33 -9.38 10.23 8.07
C ARG A 33 -8.24 10.96 8.78
N GLY A 34 -7.00 10.49 8.67
CA GLY A 34 -5.82 11.09 9.30
C GLY A 34 -5.70 10.82 10.80
N ALA A 35 -6.62 10.06 11.41
CA ALA A 35 -6.60 9.74 12.84
C ALA A 35 -5.48 8.73 13.19
N THR A 36 -5.17 7.83 12.27
CA THR A 36 -4.13 6.80 12.42
C THR A 36 -3.30 6.66 11.15
N SER A 37 -2.97 7.77 10.49
CA SER A 37 -2.06 7.72 9.33
C SER A 37 -0.75 7.04 9.77
N PRO A 38 -0.27 6.00 9.07
CA PRO A 38 0.95 5.32 9.49
C PRO A 38 2.08 6.36 9.45
N MET A 39 2.59 6.74 10.61
CA MET A 39 3.62 7.79 10.70
C MET A 39 4.83 7.45 9.82
N ALA A 40 5.12 6.15 9.69
CA ALA A 40 6.17 5.62 8.81
C ALA A 40 5.91 5.84 7.31
N MET A 41 4.65 5.93 6.87
CA MET A 41 4.31 6.09 5.45
C MET A 41 4.63 7.50 4.95
N GLY A 42 4.42 8.53 5.78
CA GLY A 42 4.87 9.89 5.47
C GLY A 42 6.39 9.99 5.34
N GLY A 43 7.13 9.37 6.28
CA GLY A 43 8.59 9.29 6.22
C GLY A 43 9.10 8.57 4.97
N LEU A 44 8.51 7.42 4.64
CA LEU A 44 8.86 6.65 3.44
C LEU A 44 8.60 7.45 2.16
N LEU A 45 7.45 8.12 2.05
CA LEU A 45 7.14 8.95 0.88
C LEU A 45 8.10 10.15 0.74
N ASN A 46 8.49 10.78 1.86
CA ASN A 46 9.49 11.85 1.83
C ASN A 46 10.85 11.34 1.34
N LEU A 47 11.31 10.18 1.82
CA LEU A 47 12.54 9.55 1.35
C LEU A 47 12.46 9.19 -0.15
N MET A 48 11.37 8.57 -0.58
CA MET A 48 11.13 8.26 -1.99
C MET A 48 11.07 9.52 -2.86
N SER A 49 10.54 10.62 -2.34
CA SER A 49 10.47 11.90 -3.07
C SER A 49 11.81 12.62 -3.19
N ALA A 50 12.80 12.24 -2.36
CA ALA A 50 14.15 12.78 -2.41
C ALA A 50 15.03 12.09 -3.47
N LEU A 51 14.56 10.97 -4.04
CA LEU A 51 15.24 10.25 -5.11
C LEU A 51 14.97 10.89 -6.47
N GLU A 52 15.88 10.70 -7.41
CA GLU A 52 15.57 10.96 -8.82
C GLU A 52 14.45 10.01 -9.30
N ALA A 53 13.67 10.45 -10.29
CA ALA A 53 12.49 9.72 -10.73
C ALA A 53 12.81 8.28 -11.18
N ASN A 54 13.95 8.07 -11.85
CA ASN A 54 14.37 6.75 -12.30
C ASN A 54 14.74 5.84 -11.13
N ASP A 55 15.44 6.36 -10.12
CA ASP A 55 15.82 5.61 -8.92
C ASP A 55 14.60 5.21 -8.11
N ALA A 56 13.63 6.13 -7.96
CA ALA A 56 12.35 5.82 -7.31
C ALA A 56 11.59 4.69 -8.04
N ILE A 57 11.61 4.69 -9.38
CA ILE A 57 11.01 3.63 -10.20
C ILE A 57 11.75 2.31 -10.00
N GLU A 58 13.08 2.32 -9.94
CA GLU A 58 13.90 1.12 -9.74
C GLU A 58 13.60 0.49 -8.38
N VAL A 59 13.60 1.29 -7.31
CA VAL A 59 13.26 0.83 -5.95
C VAL A 59 11.88 0.18 -5.92
N LEU A 60 10.85 0.82 -6.50
CA LEU A 60 9.49 0.26 -6.57
C LEU A 60 9.42 -1.01 -7.43
N THR A 61 10.23 -1.11 -8.47
CA THR A 61 10.30 -2.27 -9.36
C THR A 61 10.94 -3.46 -8.64
N LEU A 62 12.04 -3.24 -7.91
CA LEU A 62 12.69 -4.26 -7.09
C LEU A 62 11.75 -4.73 -5.97
N TRP A 63 11.12 -3.81 -5.24
CA TRP A 63 10.16 -4.13 -4.20
C TRP A 63 8.99 -4.98 -4.71
N ARG A 64 8.45 -4.66 -5.90
CA ARG A 64 7.38 -5.46 -6.51
C ARG A 64 7.83 -6.88 -6.83
N LYS A 65 9.05 -7.05 -7.34
CA LYS A 65 9.61 -8.37 -7.63
C LYS A 65 9.74 -9.20 -6.35
N THR A 66 10.26 -8.61 -5.27
CA THR A 66 10.42 -9.32 -3.99
C THR A 66 9.07 -9.66 -3.33
N ALA A 67 8.12 -8.73 -3.34
CA ALA A 67 6.78 -8.96 -2.77
C ALA A 67 5.98 -10.03 -3.52
N THR A 68 6.29 -10.29 -4.80
CA THR A 68 5.63 -11.35 -5.59
C THR A 68 6.28 -12.72 -5.37
N GLN A 69 7.43 -12.80 -4.68
CA GLN A 69 8.17 -14.04 -4.42
C GLN A 69 7.97 -14.61 -3.01
N ASP A 70 7.09 -14.03 -2.18
CA ASP A 70 6.69 -14.62 -0.91
C ASP A 70 5.43 -15.51 -1.09
N PRO A 71 5.53 -16.86 -1.01
CA PRO A 71 4.36 -17.74 -0.88
C PRO A 71 3.69 -17.67 0.50
N THR A 72 4.24 -16.90 1.45
CA THR A 72 3.75 -16.83 2.83
C THR A 72 2.75 -15.69 3.02
N SER A 73 1.55 -15.84 2.46
CA SER A 73 0.37 -15.09 2.93
C SER A 73 -0.95 -15.86 2.77
N ALA A 74 -0.88 -17.15 2.40
CA ALA A 74 -2.06 -18.02 2.33
C ALA A 74 -2.37 -18.75 3.66
N GLU A 75 -1.54 -18.64 4.70
CA GLU A 75 -1.64 -19.50 5.88
C GLU A 75 -1.59 -18.71 7.20
N THR A 76 -2.57 -17.82 7.43
CA THR A 76 -2.98 -17.45 8.80
C THR A 76 -4.44 -17.02 8.81
N ALA A 77 -5.31 -17.85 8.24
CA ALA A 77 -6.75 -17.68 8.33
C ALA A 77 -7.44 -19.04 8.45
N GLN A 78 -6.93 -19.92 9.29
CA GLN A 78 -7.65 -21.10 9.78
C GLN A 78 -6.96 -21.61 11.05
N GLU A 79 -7.78 -22.12 11.98
CA GLU A 79 -7.42 -22.68 13.29
C GLU A 79 -7.32 -21.70 14.48
N THR A 80 -8.38 -20.92 14.69
CA THR A 80 -8.97 -20.78 16.04
C THR A 80 -10.36 -21.42 16.07
N HIS A 81 -10.41 -22.75 16.07
CA HIS A 81 -11.58 -23.47 16.56
C HIS A 81 -11.23 -24.89 16.99
N LYS A 82 -10.88 -25.09 18.26
CA LYS A 82 -11.53 -26.07 19.16
C LYS A 82 -11.08 -25.89 20.60
#